data_AF-A0A346CJU5-F1
#
_entry.id   AF-A0A346CJU5-F1
#
_cell.length_a   1.000
_cell.length_b   1.000
_cell.length_c   1.000
_cell.angle_alpha   90.00
_cell.angle_beta   90.00
_cell.angle_gamma   90.00
#
_symmetry.space_group_name_H-M   'P 1'
#
loop_
_entity.id
_entity.type
_entity.pdbx_description
1 polymer ?
#
loop_
_entity_poly.entity_id
_entity_poly.type
_entity_poly.pdbx_seq_one_letter_code
_entity_poly.pdbx_strand_id
1 'polypeptide(L)'
;VERMESISCINNTDHFAACQRSNVIISLIDEKLKCRDPRAKEYSGKCHNIKFLPFVTKPAGFSLHWKGSDYKMETMFSAAELYVTEHQDVVCLLNTILNESSPSFKGCGSISLAVKDFLGLIRKPPISLVINQLKEVSKYCDDITLYQENITNACYKFLHEAMLQNDSNKAEIMSELTNCSFILVENTYVDPAKVSFYLNFDAAPYIYPLPNKYKNNFRELFECVGVKLAFS
;
A
#
# COMPACT_ATOMS: atom_id res chain seq x y z
N VAL A 1 16.16 19.49 12.66
CA VAL A 1 16.23 19.69 11.20
C VAL A 1 17.64 19.37 10.70
N GLU A 2 18.66 20.17 11.05
CA GLU A 2 20.07 19.93 10.64
C GLU A 2 20.57 18.49 10.87
N ARG A 3 20.24 17.89 12.04
CA ARG A 3 20.60 16.50 12.34
C ARG A 3 19.99 15.47 11.37
N MET A 4 18.78 15.72 10.85
CA MET A 4 18.15 14.88 9.83
C MET A 4 18.81 15.10 8.47
N GLU A 5 19.05 16.35 8.09
CA GLU A 5 19.67 16.68 6.79
C GLU A 5 21.06 16.08 6.64
N SER A 6 21.83 16.04 7.74
CA SER A 6 23.16 15.42 7.75
C SER A 6 23.17 13.90 7.50
N ILE A 7 22.03 13.21 7.55
CA ILE A 7 21.95 11.77 7.25
C ILE A 7 22.35 11.51 5.80
N SER A 8 22.01 12.41 4.87
CA SER A 8 22.39 12.26 3.46
C SER A 8 23.91 12.15 3.29
N CYS A 9 24.69 12.96 4.04
CA CYS A 9 26.15 12.89 3.99
C CYS A 9 26.69 11.56 4.51
N ILE A 10 26.14 11.05 5.62
CA ILE A 10 26.57 9.77 6.21
C ILE A 10 26.23 8.61 5.28
N ASN A 11 25.04 8.66 4.68
CA ASN A 11 24.53 7.61 3.83
C ASN A 11 25.38 7.39 2.57
N ASN A 12 26.11 8.40 2.10
CA ASN A 12 27.03 8.29 0.98
C ASN A 12 28.25 7.40 1.29
N THR A 13 28.60 7.22 2.57
CA THR A 13 29.77 6.45 3.00
C THR A 13 29.39 5.19 3.78
N ASP A 14 28.33 5.26 4.60
CA ASP A 14 27.90 4.19 5.49
C ASP A 14 26.38 4.24 5.69
N HIS A 15 25.66 3.40 4.94
CA HIS A 15 24.21 3.28 5.04
C HIS A 15 23.75 2.72 6.40
N PHE A 16 24.54 1.84 7.03
CA PHE A 16 24.18 1.30 8.33
C PHE A 16 24.24 2.38 9.42
N ALA A 17 25.28 3.20 9.41
CA ALA A 17 25.37 4.38 10.27
C ALA A 17 24.24 5.40 9.99
N ALA A 18 23.82 5.55 8.73
CA ALA A 18 22.67 6.38 8.37
C ALA A 18 21.38 5.86 9.03
N CYS A 19 21.08 4.56 8.92
CA CYS A 19 19.91 3.94 9.56
C CYS A 19 19.95 4.03 11.09
N GLN A 20 21.12 3.85 11.71
CA GLN A 20 21.30 4.07 13.14
C GLN A 20 20.98 5.51 13.53
N ARG A 21 21.48 6.49 12.76
CA ARG A 21 21.21 7.89 13.03
C ARG A 21 19.73 8.23 12.84
N SER A 22 19.05 7.63 11.86
CA SER A 22 17.60 7.75 11.71
C SER A 22 16.86 7.27 12.94
N ASN A 23 17.25 6.12 13.49
CA ASN A 23 16.67 5.58 14.73
C ASN A 23 16.86 6.54 15.92
N VAL A 24 18.09 7.05 16.12
CA VAL A 24 18.39 8.02 17.19
C VAL A 24 17.54 9.29 17.03
N ILE A 25 17.37 9.78 15.81
CA ILE A 25 16.55 10.96 15.54
C ILE A 25 15.08 10.69 15.86
N ILE A 26 14.54 9.52 15.47
CA ILE A 26 13.17 9.13 15.80
C ILE A 26 12.96 9.13 17.31
N SER A 27 13.90 8.55 18.09
CA SER A 27 13.84 8.58 19.55
C SER A 27 13.92 10.01 20.11
N LEU A 28 14.77 10.87 19.55
CA LEU A 28 14.84 12.28 19.95
C LEU A 28 13.54 13.04 19.67
N ILE A 29 12.88 12.78 18.53
CA ILE A 29 11.57 13.36 18.22
C ILE A 29 10.55 12.88 19.27
N ASP A 30 10.51 11.59 19.57
CA ASP A 30 9.59 11.01 20.57
C ASP A 30 9.74 11.68 21.94
N GLU A 31 10.98 11.83 22.42
CA GLU A 31 11.27 12.53 23.68
C GLU A 31 10.85 14.01 23.65
N LYS A 32 11.09 14.72 22.54
CA LYS A 32 10.65 16.11 22.39
C LYS A 32 9.13 16.27 22.37
N LEU A 33 8.41 15.30 21.79
CA LEU A 33 6.95 15.27 21.80
C LEU A 33 6.41 15.01 23.21
N LYS A 34 7.02 14.10 23.99
CA LYS A 34 6.66 13.87 25.39
C LYS A 34 6.83 15.11 26.26
N CYS A 35 7.88 15.90 26.01
CA CYS A 35 8.11 17.18 26.68
C CYS A 35 7.17 18.32 26.22
N ARG A 36 6.25 18.08 25.27
CA ARG A 36 5.31 19.07 24.72
C ARG A 36 5.99 20.35 24.20
N ASP A 37 7.11 20.22 23.46
CA ASP A 37 7.79 21.40 22.89
C ASP A 37 6.83 22.18 21.98
N PRO A 38 6.52 23.46 22.28
CA PRO A 38 5.55 24.24 21.51
C PRO A 38 5.97 24.46 20.05
N ARG A 39 7.27 24.30 19.74
CA ARG A 39 7.81 24.45 18.37
C ARG A 39 7.67 23.19 17.53
N ALA A 40 7.21 22.07 18.11
CA ALA A 40 7.06 20.81 17.39
C ALA A 40 6.24 20.98 16.08
N LYS A 41 5.13 21.72 16.14
CA LYS A 41 4.29 21.98 14.96
C LYS A 41 5.05 22.70 13.83
N GLU A 42 5.92 23.65 14.16
CA GLU A 42 6.73 24.37 13.16
C GLU A 42 7.73 23.43 12.47
N TYR A 43 8.29 22.47 13.22
CA TYR A 43 9.26 21.52 12.70
C TYR A 43 8.64 20.37 11.91
N SER A 44 7.41 19.96 12.23
CA SER A 44 6.73 18.85 11.55
C SER A 44 6.75 18.99 10.02
N GLY A 45 6.35 20.15 9.49
CA GLY A 45 6.36 20.40 8.04
C GLY A 45 7.75 20.36 7.40
N LYS A 46 8.78 20.82 8.13
CA LYS A 46 10.18 20.72 7.67
C LYS A 46 10.65 19.27 7.64
N CYS A 47 10.37 18.52 8.72
CA CYS A 47 10.78 17.12 8.86
C CYS A 47 10.09 16.18 7.88
N HIS A 48 8.84 16.48 7.49
CA HIS A 48 8.05 15.66 6.56
C HIS A 48 8.76 15.38 5.23
N ASN A 49 9.51 16.37 4.72
CA ASN A 49 10.13 16.33 3.39
C ASN A 49 11.63 15.98 3.41
N ILE A 50 12.26 15.83 4.58
CA ILE A 50 13.69 15.48 4.65
C ILE A 50 13.85 14.00 4.36
N LYS A 51 14.82 13.66 3.51
CA LYS A 51 15.14 12.26 3.17
C LYS A 51 16.03 11.64 4.22
N PHE A 52 15.43 10.95 5.18
CA PHE A 52 16.16 10.33 6.30
C PHE A 52 15.58 8.97 6.72
N LEU A 53 14.57 8.44 6.04
CA LEU A 53 13.93 7.20 6.39
C LEU A 53 14.31 6.08 5.41
N PRO A 54 14.66 4.88 5.89
CA PRO A 54 14.91 3.73 5.04
C PRO A 54 13.59 3.11 4.57
N PHE A 55 13.69 2.30 3.52
CA PHE A 55 12.54 1.62 2.91
C PHE A 55 12.76 0.10 2.87
N VAL A 56 11.67 -0.65 2.72
CA VAL A 56 11.69 -2.10 2.61
C VAL A 56 12.06 -2.47 1.18
N THR A 57 13.18 -3.18 1.01
CA THR A 57 13.54 -3.83 -0.27
C THR A 57 12.65 -5.04 -0.52
N LYS A 58 12.62 -5.55 -1.75
CA LYS A 58 11.79 -6.72 -2.11
C LYS A 58 11.97 -7.87 -1.12
N PRO A 59 10.89 -8.33 -0.45
CA PRO A 59 10.97 -9.44 0.49
C PRO A 59 11.48 -10.71 -0.18
N ALA A 60 12.21 -11.54 0.56
CA ALA A 60 12.68 -12.82 0.06
C ALA A 60 11.49 -13.73 -0.32
N GLY A 61 11.55 -14.36 -1.49
CA GLY A 61 10.49 -15.23 -1.99
C GLY A 61 9.27 -14.50 -2.58
N PHE A 62 9.23 -13.16 -2.53
CA PHE A 62 8.15 -12.39 -3.15
C PHE A 62 8.19 -12.52 -4.67
N SER A 63 7.11 -13.01 -5.28
CA SER A 63 7.08 -13.34 -6.71
C SER A 63 6.84 -12.10 -7.60
N LEU A 64 6.01 -11.16 -7.14
CA LEU A 64 5.61 -10.00 -7.93
C LEU A 64 6.70 -8.92 -7.98
N HIS A 65 6.53 -7.92 -8.85
CA HIS A 65 7.31 -6.68 -8.74
C HIS A 65 7.11 -6.06 -7.36
N TRP A 66 8.12 -5.34 -6.86
CA TRP A 66 8.04 -4.66 -5.58
C TRP A 66 8.67 -3.30 -5.75
N LYS A 67 7.96 -2.21 -5.39
CA LYS A 67 8.42 -0.85 -5.70
C LYS A 67 9.80 -0.54 -5.17
N GLY A 68 10.16 -1.07 -4.00
CA GLY A 68 11.50 -0.91 -3.44
C GLY A 68 12.63 -1.47 -4.31
N SER A 69 12.34 -2.36 -5.26
CA SER A 69 13.34 -2.90 -6.19
C SER A 69 13.83 -1.87 -7.21
N ASP A 70 13.06 -0.78 -7.40
CA ASP A 70 13.39 0.29 -8.34
C ASP A 70 14.52 1.19 -7.83
N TYR A 71 14.92 1.02 -6.58
CA TYR A 71 15.87 1.89 -5.89
C TYR A 71 17.05 1.08 -5.35
N LYS A 72 18.21 1.75 -5.26
CA LYS A 72 19.36 1.19 -4.56
C LYS A 72 19.00 1.02 -3.09
N MET A 73 19.46 -0.06 -2.46
CA MET A 73 19.13 -0.36 -1.06
C MET A 73 19.60 0.73 -0.08
N GLU A 74 20.60 1.54 -0.46
CA GLU A 74 21.08 2.67 0.34
C GLU A 74 20.19 3.92 0.22
N THR A 75 19.18 3.92 -0.66
CA THR A 75 18.36 5.12 -0.89
C THR A 75 17.56 5.48 0.36
N MET A 76 17.59 6.75 0.74
CA MET A 76 16.80 7.30 1.85
C MET A 76 15.63 8.12 1.29
N PHE A 77 14.49 8.04 1.97
CA PHE A 77 13.23 8.67 1.58
C PHE A 77 12.75 9.64 2.64
N SER A 78 11.90 10.57 2.20
CA SER A 78 11.13 11.41 3.11
C SER A 78 9.88 10.68 3.60
N ALA A 79 9.29 11.17 4.70
CA ALA A 79 8.02 10.63 5.17
C ALA A 79 6.90 10.84 4.12
N ALA A 80 6.99 11.91 3.34
CA ALA A 80 6.08 12.21 2.24
C ALA A 80 6.09 11.17 1.11
N GLU A 81 7.18 10.40 0.95
CA GLU A 81 7.35 9.41 -0.13
C GLU A 81 7.03 7.97 0.32
N LEU A 82 6.78 7.75 1.62
CA LEU A 82 6.63 6.41 2.19
C LEU A 82 5.20 6.14 2.69
N TYR A 83 4.84 4.86 2.67
CA TYR A 83 3.69 4.33 3.43
C TYR A 83 4.18 3.42 4.56
N VAL A 84 3.40 3.33 5.63
CA VAL A 84 3.63 2.39 6.72
C VAL A 84 3.20 0.97 6.31
N THR A 85 3.75 -0.04 6.97
CA THR A 85 3.51 -1.46 6.68
C THR A 85 2.03 -1.85 6.73
N GLU A 86 1.21 -1.13 7.50
CA GLU A 86 -0.25 -1.32 7.57
C GLU A 86 -0.95 -1.14 6.21
N HIS A 87 -0.36 -0.37 5.29
CA HIS A 87 -0.87 -0.13 3.94
C HIS A 87 -0.10 -0.90 2.87
N GLN A 88 0.82 -1.79 3.25
CA GLN A 88 1.70 -2.48 2.31
C GLN A 88 0.93 -3.16 1.17
N ASP A 89 -0.03 -4.01 1.49
CA ASP A 89 -0.69 -4.85 0.49
C ASP A 89 -1.54 -4.04 -0.52
N VAL A 90 -1.85 -2.78 -0.20
CA VAL A 90 -2.61 -1.87 -1.09
C VAL A 90 -1.71 -0.88 -1.85
N VAL A 91 -0.39 -0.87 -1.63
CA VAL A 91 0.52 0.06 -2.33
C VAL A 91 1.88 -0.52 -2.74
N CYS A 92 2.26 -1.73 -2.33
CA CYS A 92 3.64 -2.24 -2.43
C CYS A 92 4.18 -2.44 -3.85
N LEU A 93 3.31 -2.53 -4.87
CA LEU A 93 3.74 -2.62 -6.26
C LEU A 93 4.09 -1.23 -6.81
N LEU A 94 3.49 -0.17 -6.26
CA LEU A 94 3.55 1.19 -6.82
C LEU A 94 4.27 2.21 -5.93
N ASN A 95 4.30 2.01 -4.61
CA ASN A 95 4.93 2.90 -3.64
C ASN A 95 5.84 2.15 -2.65
N THR A 96 6.81 2.89 -2.13
CA THR A 96 7.79 2.40 -1.16
C THR A 96 7.20 2.31 0.25
N ILE A 97 7.58 1.26 0.98
CA ILE A 97 7.15 0.99 2.35
C ILE A 97 8.28 1.34 3.31
N LEU A 98 7.96 2.02 4.40
CA LEU A 98 8.89 2.37 5.47
C LEU A 98 9.46 1.12 6.13
N ASN A 99 10.78 1.05 6.32
CA ASN A 99 11.42 -0.06 7.04
C ASN A 99 11.58 0.26 8.53
N GLU A 100 10.61 -0.16 9.33
CA GLU A 100 10.62 -0.03 10.81
C GLU A 100 11.42 -1.14 11.51
N SER A 101 12.14 -2.00 10.77
CA SER A 101 13.03 -3.03 11.36
C SER A 101 14.20 -2.37 12.10
N SER A 102 14.90 -3.11 12.96
CA SER A 102 16.07 -2.55 13.65
C SER A 102 17.17 -2.12 12.65
N PRO A 103 18.06 -1.20 13.04
CA PRO A 103 19.19 -0.78 12.19
C PRO A 103 20.06 -1.94 11.70
N SER A 104 20.17 -3.04 12.46
CA SER A 104 20.84 -4.29 12.06
C SER A 104 20.25 -4.91 10.78
N PHE A 105 18.98 -4.63 10.50
CA PHE A 105 18.28 -5.01 9.28
C PHE A 105 17.99 -3.80 8.38
N LYS A 106 18.86 -2.78 8.44
CA LYS A 106 18.82 -1.56 7.62
C LYS A 106 17.52 -0.77 7.76
N GLY A 107 16.79 -0.94 8.87
CA GLY A 107 15.60 -0.16 9.19
C GLY A 107 15.89 0.99 10.16
N CYS A 108 14.86 1.80 10.44
CA CYS A 108 14.96 2.92 11.37
C CYS A 108 14.49 2.59 12.80
N GLY A 109 14.23 1.32 13.09
CA GLY A 109 13.63 0.82 14.32
C GLY A 109 12.16 1.23 14.49
N SER A 110 11.59 0.85 15.62
CA SER A 110 10.18 1.09 15.92
C SER A 110 9.88 2.58 16.04
N ILE A 111 8.73 2.98 15.50
CA ILE A 111 8.24 4.36 15.54
C ILE A 111 6.95 4.42 16.34
N SER A 112 6.91 5.29 17.35
CA SER A 112 5.69 5.53 18.13
C SER A 112 4.59 6.18 17.27
N LEU A 113 3.32 6.00 17.65
CA LEU A 113 2.20 6.63 16.95
C LEU A 113 2.33 8.16 16.92
N ALA A 114 2.81 8.77 18.02
CA ALA A 114 3.04 10.21 18.10
C ALA A 114 4.09 10.69 17.09
N VAL A 115 5.17 9.92 16.89
CA VAL A 115 6.19 10.25 15.88
C VAL A 115 5.65 10.02 14.47
N LYS A 116 4.88 8.95 14.22
CA LYS A 116 4.22 8.73 12.92
C LYS A 116 3.30 9.89 12.56
N ASP A 117 2.51 10.38 13.52
CA ASP A 117 1.65 11.55 13.34
C ASP A 117 2.46 12.81 13.04
N PHE A 118 3.48 13.07 13.87
CA PHE A 118 4.38 14.22 13.70
C PHE A 118 5.07 14.26 12.33
N LEU A 119 5.49 13.11 11.81
CA LEU A 119 6.13 12.98 10.50
C LEU A 119 5.12 12.94 9.34
N GLY A 120 3.81 12.91 9.60
CA GLY A 120 2.79 12.81 8.55
C GLY A 120 2.72 11.42 7.89
N LEU A 121 3.12 10.37 8.60
CA LEU A 121 3.08 8.97 8.15
C LEU A 121 1.70 8.33 8.37
N ILE A 122 0.89 8.87 9.29
CA ILE A 122 -0.50 8.44 9.50
C ILE A 122 -1.37 9.03 8.40
N ARG A 123 -1.40 8.37 7.25
CA ARG A 123 -2.23 8.78 6.12
C ARG A 123 -2.71 7.58 5.33
N LYS A 124 -3.98 7.63 4.92
CA LYS A 124 -4.54 6.63 4.02
C LYS A 124 -4.00 6.83 2.60
N PRO A 125 -3.77 5.76 1.83
CA PRO A 125 -3.53 5.85 0.40
C PRO A 125 -4.72 6.54 -0.30
N PRO A 126 -4.49 7.36 -1.33
CA PRO A 126 -5.58 7.84 -2.18
C PRO A 126 -6.20 6.66 -2.94
N ILE A 127 -7.49 6.77 -3.26
CA ILE A 127 -8.26 5.67 -3.87
C ILE A 127 -7.72 5.33 -5.25
N SER A 128 -7.40 6.34 -6.05
CA SER A 128 -6.72 6.18 -7.33
C SER A 128 -5.45 5.31 -7.24
N LEU A 129 -4.67 5.44 -6.16
CA LEU A 129 -3.48 4.59 -5.95
C LEU A 129 -3.87 3.13 -5.69
N VAL A 130 -4.90 2.88 -4.88
CA VAL A 130 -5.35 1.51 -4.59
C VAL A 130 -6.00 0.86 -5.82
N ILE A 131 -6.74 1.63 -6.62
CA ILE A 131 -7.24 1.19 -7.93
C ILE A 131 -6.07 0.81 -8.83
N ASN A 132 -5.03 1.64 -8.91
CA ASN A 132 -3.86 1.35 -9.74
C ASN A 132 -3.09 0.13 -9.23
N GLN A 133 -2.96 -0.06 -7.92
CA GLN A 133 -2.36 -1.27 -7.33
C GLN A 133 -3.15 -2.52 -7.75
N LEU A 134 -4.49 -2.46 -7.69
CA LEU A 134 -5.36 -3.55 -8.11
C LEU A 134 -5.22 -3.85 -9.61
N LYS A 135 -5.12 -2.82 -10.45
CA LYS A 135 -4.83 -2.95 -11.88
C LYS A 135 -3.42 -3.50 -12.15
N GLU A 136 -2.46 -3.18 -11.29
CA GLU A 136 -1.08 -3.67 -11.43
C GLU A 136 -0.99 -5.15 -11.10
N VAL A 137 -1.59 -5.59 -9.98
CA VAL A 137 -1.59 -7.02 -9.61
C VAL A 137 -2.36 -7.86 -10.62
N SER A 138 -3.41 -7.30 -11.25
CA SER A 138 -4.22 -8.04 -12.22
C SER A 138 -3.54 -8.29 -13.57
N LYS A 139 -2.38 -7.69 -13.81
CA LYS A 139 -1.53 -8.02 -14.98
C LYS A 139 -0.82 -9.38 -14.83
N TYR A 140 -0.68 -9.88 -13.60
CA TYR A 140 -0.01 -11.14 -13.31
C TYR A 140 -1.03 -12.28 -13.31
N CYS A 141 -1.31 -12.83 -14.49
CA CYS A 141 -2.30 -13.90 -14.69
C CYS A 141 -1.71 -15.31 -14.67
N ASP A 142 -0.38 -15.45 -14.68
CA ASP A 142 0.30 -16.74 -14.64
C ASP A 142 0.60 -17.10 -13.17
N ASP A 143 0.14 -18.28 -12.73
CA ASP A 143 0.38 -18.84 -11.40
C ASP A 143 0.05 -17.87 -10.24
N ILE A 144 -1.24 -17.61 -10.00
CA ILE A 144 -1.71 -16.79 -8.87
C ILE A 144 -1.17 -17.38 -7.56
N THR A 145 -0.28 -16.64 -6.91
CA THR A 145 0.25 -17.00 -5.61
C THR A 145 -0.56 -16.36 -4.50
N LEU A 146 -0.30 -16.76 -3.26
CA LEU A 146 -0.89 -16.15 -2.08
C LEU A 146 -0.63 -14.63 -2.00
N TYR A 147 0.45 -14.12 -2.61
CA TYR A 147 0.73 -12.68 -2.66
C TYR A 147 -0.31 -11.93 -3.50
N GLN A 148 -0.62 -12.41 -4.70
CA GLN A 148 -1.70 -11.84 -5.53
C GLN A 148 -3.04 -11.90 -4.79
N GLU A 149 -3.38 -13.04 -4.20
CA GLU A 149 -4.64 -13.18 -3.45
C GLU A 149 -4.74 -12.18 -2.31
N ASN A 150 -3.67 -12.01 -1.52
CA ASN A 150 -3.64 -11.09 -0.38
C ASN A 150 -3.75 -9.63 -0.83
N ILE A 151 -2.98 -9.22 -1.84
CA ILE A 151 -3.01 -7.87 -2.41
C ILE A 151 -4.39 -7.56 -2.98
N THR A 152 -4.93 -8.45 -3.80
CA THR A 152 -6.27 -8.29 -4.39
C THR A 152 -7.33 -8.18 -3.31
N ASN A 153 -7.31 -9.07 -2.31
CA ASN A 153 -8.29 -9.03 -1.21
C ASN A 153 -8.17 -7.75 -0.36
N ALA A 154 -6.94 -7.29 -0.09
CA ALA A 154 -6.70 -6.04 0.62
C ALA A 154 -7.22 -4.83 -0.18
N CYS A 155 -7.01 -4.81 -1.50
CA CYS A 155 -7.53 -3.78 -2.39
C CYS A 155 -9.06 -3.78 -2.40
N TYR A 156 -9.71 -4.94 -2.54
CA TYR A 156 -11.18 -5.03 -2.48
C TYR A 156 -11.74 -4.51 -1.17
N LYS A 157 -11.16 -4.92 -0.04
CA LYS A 157 -11.58 -4.44 1.27
C LYS A 157 -11.48 -2.92 1.37
N PHE A 158 -10.34 -2.35 0.97
CA PHE A 158 -10.13 -0.91 1.00
C PHE A 158 -11.12 -0.15 0.11
N LEU A 159 -11.29 -0.60 -1.14
CA LEU A 159 -12.17 0.05 -2.11
C LEU A 159 -13.65 -0.06 -1.70
N HIS A 160 -14.06 -1.21 -1.16
CA HIS A 160 -15.40 -1.40 -0.64
C HIS A 160 -15.69 -0.45 0.53
N GLU A 161 -14.80 -0.38 1.53
CA GLU A 161 -14.93 0.55 2.66
C GLU A 161 -14.95 2.01 2.19
N ALA A 162 -14.09 2.38 1.24
CA ALA A 162 -14.00 3.74 0.70
C ALA A 162 -15.25 4.13 -0.11
N MET A 163 -15.82 3.19 -0.85
CA MET A 163 -17.06 3.35 -1.60
C MET A 163 -18.26 3.63 -0.69
N LEU A 164 -18.35 2.91 0.44
CA LEU A 164 -19.44 3.09 1.41
C LEU A 164 -19.40 4.44 2.14
N GLN A 165 -18.23 5.09 2.18
CA GLN A 165 -18.06 6.36 2.90
C GLN A 165 -18.42 7.60 2.08
N ASN A 166 -18.35 7.54 0.74
CA ASN A 166 -18.44 8.73 -0.11
C ASN A 166 -18.84 8.37 -1.55
N ASP A 167 -19.90 9.01 -2.05
CA ASP A 167 -20.40 8.79 -3.42
C ASP A 167 -19.41 9.18 -4.52
N SER A 168 -18.53 10.16 -4.29
CA SER A 168 -17.49 10.50 -5.26
C SER A 168 -16.45 9.39 -5.41
N ASN A 169 -16.08 8.71 -4.31
CA ASN A 169 -15.23 7.53 -4.34
C ASN A 169 -15.90 6.41 -5.12
N LYS A 170 -17.20 6.20 -4.90
CA LYS A 170 -18.00 5.21 -5.63
C LYS A 170 -17.97 5.50 -7.13
N ALA A 171 -18.19 6.75 -7.54
CA ALA A 171 -18.15 7.14 -8.95
C ALA A 171 -16.77 6.89 -9.59
N GLU A 172 -15.68 7.21 -8.88
CA GLU A 172 -14.31 6.94 -9.35
C GLU A 172 -14.06 5.43 -9.53
N ILE A 173 -14.42 4.62 -8.53
CA ILE A 173 -14.30 3.16 -8.58
C ILE A 173 -15.08 2.58 -9.77
N MET A 174 -16.33 3.02 -9.97
CA MET A 174 -17.15 2.60 -11.11
C MET A 174 -16.48 2.95 -12.44
N SER A 175 -16.05 4.20 -12.61
CA SER A 175 -15.43 4.67 -13.84
C SER A 175 -14.18 3.86 -14.19
N GLU A 176 -13.35 3.56 -13.21
CA GLU A 176 -12.04 2.95 -13.43
C GLU A 176 -12.05 1.42 -13.55
N LEU A 177 -13.02 0.75 -12.93
CA LEU A 177 -13.03 -0.72 -12.81
C LEU A 177 -14.08 -1.44 -13.68
N THR A 178 -15.12 -0.76 -14.17
CA THR A 178 -16.20 -1.40 -14.94
C THR A 178 -15.70 -2.13 -16.19
N ASN A 179 -14.66 -1.60 -16.86
CA ASN A 179 -14.09 -2.18 -18.09
C ASN A 179 -12.67 -2.73 -17.87
N CYS A 180 -12.37 -3.18 -16.66
CA CYS A 180 -11.04 -3.66 -16.30
C CYS A 180 -11.09 -5.14 -15.87
N SER A 181 -10.16 -5.95 -16.35
CA SER A 181 -9.98 -7.31 -15.84
C SER A 181 -9.27 -7.26 -14.49
N PHE A 182 -10.07 -7.25 -13.43
CA PHE A 182 -9.57 -7.12 -12.06
C PHE A 182 -10.19 -8.14 -11.10
N ILE A 183 -11.26 -8.83 -11.50
CA ILE A 183 -11.94 -9.79 -10.63
C ILE A 183 -11.16 -11.10 -10.64
N LEU A 184 -10.47 -11.40 -9.56
CA LEU A 184 -9.83 -12.70 -9.36
C LEU A 184 -10.89 -13.81 -9.26
N VAL A 185 -10.89 -14.74 -10.21
CA VAL A 185 -11.72 -15.94 -10.20
C VAL A 185 -10.82 -17.14 -10.51
N GLU A 186 -10.95 -18.20 -9.72
CA GLU A 186 -10.07 -19.38 -9.81
C GLU A 186 -8.59 -18.96 -9.76
N ASN A 187 -7.89 -18.98 -10.90
CA ASN A 187 -6.48 -18.62 -11.05
C ASN A 187 -6.26 -17.55 -12.12
N THR A 188 -7.23 -16.65 -12.35
CA THR A 188 -7.13 -15.61 -13.37
C THR A 188 -7.95 -14.36 -13.03
N TYR A 189 -7.61 -13.23 -13.65
CA TYR A 189 -8.36 -11.98 -13.52
C TYR A 189 -9.28 -11.78 -14.72
N VAL A 190 -10.56 -11.50 -14.43
CA VAL A 190 -11.59 -11.34 -15.47
C VAL A 190 -12.33 -10.01 -15.33
N ASP A 191 -12.97 -9.62 -16.43
CA ASP A 191 -13.82 -8.45 -16.53
C ASP A 191 -15.15 -8.64 -15.78
N PRO A 192 -15.71 -7.61 -15.11
CA PRO A 192 -17.03 -7.65 -14.49
C PRO A 192 -18.15 -8.21 -15.37
N ALA A 193 -18.12 -7.92 -16.68
CA ALA A 193 -19.11 -8.38 -17.64
C ALA A 193 -19.10 -9.91 -17.86
N LYS A 194 -18.03 -10.61 -17.45
CA LYS A 194 -17.90 -12.08 -17.50
C LYS A 194 -18.21 -12.77 -16.17
N VAL A 195 -18.62 -12.03 -15.14
CA VAL A 195 -18.84 -12.59 -13.80
C VAL A 195 -20.31 -12.46 -13.41
N SER A 196 -20.84 -13.47 -12.70
CA SER A 196 -22.14 -13.36 -12.04
C SER A 196 -22.15 -13.82 -10.59
N PHE A 197 -23.09 -13.28 -9.81
CA PHE A 197 -23.34 -13.73 -8.43
C PHE A 197 -23.85 -15.17 -8.36
N TYR A 198 -24.71 -15.53 -9.31
CA TYR A 198 -25.30 -16.86 -9.44
C TYR A 198 -25.02 -17.41 -10.84
N LEU A 199 -24.46 -18.62 -10.90
CA LEU A 199 -24.24 -19.38 -12.12
C LEU A 199 -24.46 -20.86 -11.79
N ASN A 200 -25.39 -21.50 -12.51
CA ASN A 200 -25.83 -22.87 -12.20
C ASN A 200 -25.25 -23.92 -13.18
N PHE A 201 -24.35 -23.50 -14.06
CA PHE A 201 -23.72 -24.34 -15.08
C PHE A 201 -22.26 -23.92 -15.27
N ASP A 202 -21.42 -24.82 -15.77
CA ASP A 202 -20.05 -24.50 -16.14
C ASP A 202 -20.03 -23.84 -17.52
N ALA A 203 -19.45 -22.65 -17.58
CA ALA A 203 -19.34 -21.82 -18.78
C ALA A 203 -17.94 -21.22 -18.94
N ALA A 204 -16.95 -21.76 -18.22
CA ALA A 204 -15.56 -21.33 -18.40
C ALA A 204 -15.10 -21.65 -19.84
N PRO A 205 -14.31 -20.77 -20.48
CA PRO A 205 -13.73 -19.52 -19.97
C PRO A 205 -14.57 -18.25 -20.30
N TYR A 206 -15.85 -18.40 -20.67
CA TYR A 206 -16.68 -17.29 -21.13
C TYR A 206 -17.36 -16.54 -19.98
N ILE A 207 -17.85 -17.27 -18.98
CA ILE A 207 -18.56 -16.74 -17.82
C ILE A 207 -18.09 -17.48 -16.57
N TYR A 208 -17.90 -16.73 -15.47
CA TYR A 208 -17.42 -17.25 -14.20
C TYR A 208 -18.39 -16.93 -13.05
N PRO A 209 -18.59 -17.86 -12.10
CA PRO A 209 -19.27 -17.53 -10.85
C PRO A 209 -18.36 -16.67 -9.97
N LEU A 210 -18.89 -15.61 -9.37
CA LEU A 210 -18.17 -14.82 -8.37
C LEU A 210 -17.88 -15.72 -7.15
N PRO A 211 -16.62 -15.82 -6.69
CA PRO A 211 -16.26 -16.60 -5.52
C PRO A 211 -17.06 -16.23 -4.27
N ASN A 212 -17.45 -17.23 -3.48
CA ASN A 212 -18.27 -17.03 -2.27
C ASN A 212 -17.62 -16.05 -1.26
N LYS A 213 -16.28 -16.08 -1.14
CA LYS A 213 -15.53 -15.13 -0.29
C LYS A 213 -15.81 -13.67 -0.65
N TYR A 214 -15.97 -13.39 -1.94
CA TYR A 214 -16.20 -12.03 -2.43
C TYR A 214 -17.68 -11.65 -2.37
N LYS A 215 -18.59 -12.59 -2.64
CA LYS A 215 -20.03 -12.40 -2.47
C LYS A 215 -20.42 -12.03 -1.03
N ASN A 216 -19.74 -12.61 -0.05
CA ASN A 216 -20.08 -12.40 1.36
C ASN A 216 -19.46 -11.12 1.93
N ASN A 217 -18.28 -10.72 1.45
CA ASN A 217 -17.51 -9.65 2.06
C ASN A 217 -17.58 -8.32 1.30
N PHE A 218 -17.82 -8.33 -0.02
CA PHE A 218 -17.69 -7.14 -0.87
C PHE A 218 -18.82 -7.06 -1.93
N ARG A 219 -20.02 -7.55 -1.61
CA ARG A 219 -21.13 -7.66 -2.57
C ARG A 219 -21.38 -6.36 -3.32
N GLU A 220 -21.52 -5.27 -2.57
CA GLU A 220 -21.87 -3.95 -3.08
C GLU A 220 -20.80 -3.42 -4.02
N LEU A 221 -19.51 -3.77 -3.80
CA LEU A 221 -18.42 -3.38 -4.70
C LEU A 221 -18.63 -4.02 -6.08
N PHE A 222 -18.94 -5.31 -6.12
CA PHE A 222 -19.13 -6.05 -7.37
C PHE A 222 -20.44 -5.68 -8.08
N GLU A 223 -21.52 -5.45 -7.34
CA GLU A 223 -22.76 -4.88 -7.92
C GLU A 223 -22.48 -3.51 -8.54
N CYS A 224 -21.68 -2.68 -7.87
CA CYS A 224 -21.35 -1.33 -8.32
C CYS A 224 -20.56 -1.31 -9.64
N VAL A 225 -19.66 -2.27 -9.87
CA VAL A 225 -18.87 -2.36 -11.12
C VAL A 225 -19.56 -3.17 -12.23
N GLY A 226 -20.83 -3.55 -12.05
CA GLY A 226 -21.65 -4.17 -13.10
C GLY A 226 -21.59 -5.69 -13.18
N VAL A 227 -21.13 -6.39 -12.12
CA VAL A 227 -21.25 -7.86 -12.04
C VAL A 227 -22.73 -8.25 -12.05
N LYS A 228 -23.12 -9.13 -12.98
CA LYS A 228 -24.53 -9.50 -13.16
C LYS A 228 -25.02 -10.38 -12.02
N LEU A 229 -26.31 -10.27 -11.67
CA LEU A 229 -26.91 -11.23 -10.74
C LEU A 229 -26.88 -12.66 -11.29
N ALA A 230 -27.32 -12.84 -12.54
CA ALA A 230 -27.25 -14.11 -13.27
C ALA A 230 -27.19 -13.83 -14.78
N PHE A 231 -26.77 -14.82 -15.56
CA PHE A 231 -26.89 -14.82 -17.02
C PHE A 231 -28.10 -15.65 -17.43
N SER A 232 -28.85 -15.16 -18.41
CA SER A 232 -30.03 -15.78 -19.01
C SER A 232 -29.75 -16.29 -20.41
#